data_AF-A0A401N1T4-F1
#
_entry.id   AF-A0A401N1T4-F1
#
_cell.length_a   1.000
_cell.length_b   1.000
_cell.length_c   1.000
_cell.angle_alpha   90.00
_cell.angle_beta   90.00
_cell.angle_gamma   90.00
#
_symmetry.space_group_name_H-M   'P 1'
#
loop_
_entity.id
_entity.type
_entity.pdbx_description
1 polymer ?
#
loop_
_entity_poly.entity_id
_entity_poly.type
_entity_poly.pdbx_seq_one_letter_code
_entity_poly.pdbx_strand_id
1 'polypeptide(L)'
;MAKTESGAPVRDILAEDPALGDESAKWFTYGGFKGGSSIGVLAGAYYVEHDDRAWVVTMQTHGDDAALVADPALYFDPVDDAMLLIQKDATS
;
A
#
# COMPACT_ATOMS: atom_id res chain seq x y z
N MET A 1 8.29 -2.41 11.60
CA MET A 1 9.71 -2.29 11.17
C MET A 1 10.09 -3.60 10.52
N ALA A 2 10.90 -3.54 9.46
CA ALA A 2 11.40 -4.72 8.79
C ALA A 2 12.23 -5.59 9.77
N LYS A 3 11.96 -6.88 9.81
CA LYS A 3 12.60 -7.97 10.55
C LYS A 3 13.59 -8.73 9.68
N THR A 4 13.70 -8.42 8.39
CA THR A 4 14.76 -8.94 7.51
C THR A 4 16.16 -8.69 8.09
N GLU A 5 17.08 -9.62 7.87
CA GLU A 5 18.48 -9.47 8.26
C GLU A 5 19.19 -8.35 7.50
N SER A 6 20.27 -7.80 8.08
CA SER A 6 21.10 -6.81 7.40
C SER A 6 21.74 -7.41 6.14
N GLY A 7 21.60 -6.72 5.02
CA GLY A 7 22.11 -7.18 3.72
C GLY A 7 21.16 -8.13 2.97
N ALA A 8 19.95 -8.36 3.48
CA ALA A 8 18.90 -9.05 2.74
C ALA A 8 18.62 -8.35 1.39
N PRO A 9 18.14 -9.09 0.37
CA PRO A 9 17.75 -8.49 -0.90
C PRO A 9 16.74 -7.37 -0.70
N VAL A 10 16.94 -6.23 -1.38
CA VAL A 10 16.11 -5.02 -1.20
C VAL A 10 14.62 -5.32 -1.41
N ARG A 11 14.29 -6.18 -2.38
CA ARG A 11 12.89 -6.53 -2.67
C ARG A 11 12.24 -7.24 -1.49
N ASP A 12 12.95 -8.12 -0.80
CA ASP A 12 12.46 -8.83 0.37
C ASP A 12 12.24 -7.86 1.54
N ILE A 13 13.17 -6.93 1.75
CA ILE A 13 13.05 -5.86 2.77
C ILE A 13 11.80 -5.01 2.53
N LEU A 14 11.57 -4.62 1.27
CA LEU A 14 10.46 -3.74 0.90
C LEU A 14 9.10 -4.44 0.87
N ALA A 15 9.07 -5.77 0.70
CA ALA A 15 7.84 -6.57 0.66
C ALA A 15 7.44 -7.16 2.02
N GLU A 16 8.19 -6.90 3.09
CA GLU A 16 7.90 -7.52 4.38
C GLU A 16 6.53 -7.13 4.97
N ASP A 17 6.10 -5.89 4.75
CA ASP A 17 4.81 -5.37 5.19
C ASP A 17 4.17 -4.58 4.04
N PRO A 18 3.50 -5.27 3.10
CA PRO A 18 2.98 -4.65 1.89
C PRO A 18 1.69 -3.87 2.14
N ALA A 19 1.10 -3.95 3.35
CA ALA A 19 -0.14 -3.29 3.76
C ALA A 19 -1.29 -3.43 2.73
N LEU A 20 -1.39 -4.60 2.08
CA LEU A 20 -2.46 -4.96 1.15
C LEU A 20 -3.57 -5.72 1.90
N GLY A 21 -4.82 -5.56 1.47
CA GLY A 21 -5.91 -6.43 1.91
C GLY A 21 -5.69 -7.88 1.45
N ASP A 22 -6.30 -8.83 2.17
CA ASP A 22 -6.10 -10.27 1.95
C ASP A 22 -6.43 -10.72 0.52
N GLU A 23 -7.46 -10.15 -0.12
CA GLU A 23 -7.81 -10.49 -1.49
C GLU A 23 -6.84 -9.90 -2.51
N SER A 24 -6.50 -8.61 -2.36
CA SER A 24 -5.50 -7.94 -3.20
C SER A 24 -4.15 -8.66 -3.14
N ALA A 25 -3.73 -9.10 -1.95
CA ALA A 25 -2.47 -9.80 -1.72
C ALA A 25 -2.38 -11.16 -2.42
N LYS A 26 -3.50 -11.81 -2.78
CA LYS A 26 -3.50 -13.09 -3.50
C LYS A 26 -3.17 -12.93 -4.98
N TRP A 27 -3.46 -11.77 -5.55
CA TRP A 27 -3.31 -11.54 -6.99
C TRP A 27 -1.94 -10.96 -7.33
N PHE A 28 -1.47 -9.94 -6.61
CA PHE A 28 -0.17 -9.34 -6.89
C PHE A 28 0.99 -10.30 -6.57
N THR A 29 1.96 -10.40 -7.47
CA THR A 29 3.17 -11.22 -7.32
C THR A 29 4.25 -10.52 -6.49
N TYR A 30 4.13 -9.19 -6.35
CA TYR A 30 4.96 -8.37 -5.48
C TYR A 30 4.16 -7.18 -4.97
N GLY A 31 4.39 -6.80 -3.72
CA GLY A 31 3.88 -5.56 -3.14
C GLY A 31 4.93 -4.94 -2.23
N GLY A 32 5.22 -3.66 -2.44
CA GLY A 32 6.03 -2.84 -1.55
C GLY A 32 5.22 -1.64 -1.08
N PHE A 33 5.33 -1.31 0.20
CA PHE A 33 4.57 -0.22 0.81
C PHE A 33 5.43 0.70 1.64
N LYS A 34 5.10 2.00 1.57
CA LYS A 34 5.60 2.99 2.51
C LYS A 34 4.49 3.91 2.98
N GLY A 35 4.16 3.81 4.27
CA GLY A 35 3.33 4.79 4.98
C GLY A 35 4.15 5.98 5.52
N GLY A 36 3.48 7.10 5.78
CA GLY A 36 4.03 8.26 6.46
C GLY A 36 2.94 9.06 7.17
N SER A 37 3.26 9.61 8.34
CA SER A 37 2.31 10.39 9.14
C SER A 37 2.98 11.61 9.78
N SER A 38 2.16 12.61 10.05
CA SER A 38 2.47 13.79 10.87
C SER A 38 1.16 14.30 11.50
N ILE A 39 1.21 15.40 12.26
CA ILE A 39 -0.01 16.04 12.77
C ILE A 39 -0.88 16.47 11.58
N GLY A 40 -2.12 16.00 11.54
CA GLY A 40 -3.06 16.33 10.46
C GLY A 40 -2.77 15.64 9.13
N VAL A 41 -1.82 14.71 9.05
CA VAL A 41 -1.41 14.09 7.78
C VAL A 41 -1.28 12.57 7.92
N LEU A 42 -1.88 11.85 6.96
CA LEU A 42 -1.56 10.47 6.67
C LEU A 42 -1.34 10.27 5.17
N ALA A 43 -0.31 9.53 4.81
CA ALA A 43 0.00 9.21 3.42
C ALA A 43 0.52 7.79 3.28
N GLY A 44 0.30 7.21 2.11
CA GLY A 44 0.78 5.90 1.73
C GLY A 44 1.15 5.87 0.25
N ALA A 45 2.19 5.11 -0.07
CA ALA A 45 2.54 4.78 -1.44
C ALA A 45 2.78 3.27 -1.55
N TYR A 46 2.19 2.70 -2.58
CA TYR A 46 2.26 1.29 -2.91
C TYR A 46 2.90 1.14 -4.28
N TYR A 47 3.76 0.16 -4.41
CA TYR A 47 4.22 -0.35 -5.69
C TYR A 47 3.86 -1.83 -5.75
N VAL A 48 3.08 -2.23 -6.76
CA VAL A 48 2.56 -3.58 -6.90
C VAL A 48 2.84 -4.11 -8.30
N GLU A 49 3.12 -5.40 -8.41
CA GLU A 49 3.39 -6.08 -9.69
C GLU A 49 2.46 -7.29 -9.86
N HIS A 50 2.06 -7.53 -11.11
CA HIS A 50 1.45 -8.78 -11.54
C HIS A 50 1.95 -9.09 -12.96
N ASP A 51 2.52 -10.27 -13.14
CA ASP A 51 3.18 -10.68 -14.40
C ASP A 51 4.18 -9.63 -14.94
N ASP A 52 3.93 -9.09 -16.14
CA ASP A 52 4.78 -8.12 -16.82
C ASP A 52 4.38 -6.66 -16.56
N ARG A 53 3.42 -6.43 -15.65
CA ARG A 53 2.87 -5.10 -15.34
C ARG A 53 3.12 -4.69 -13.89
N ALA A 54 3.24 -3.38 -13.71
CA ALA A 54 3.41 -2.77 -12.41
C ALA A 54 2.54 -1.50 -12.29
N TRP A 55 2.08 -1.22 -11.08
CA TRP A 55 1.28 -0.05 -10.75
C TRP A 55 1.83 0.63 -9.51
N VAL A 56 1.63 1.95 -9.45
CA VAL A 56 1.87 2.75 -8.25
C VAL A 56 0.55 3.34 -7.80
N VAL A 57 0.17 3.08 -6.56
CA VAL A 57 -1.01 3.68 -5.92
C VAL A 57 -0.51 4.60 -4.82
N THR A 58 -0.83 5.87 -4.91
CA THR A 58 -0.53 6.85 -3.87
C THR A 58 -1.82 7.37 -3.26
N MET A 59 -1.77 7.57 -1.95
CA MET A 59 -2.82 8.21 -1.21
C MET A 59 -2.20 9.27 -0.31
N GLN A 60 -2.80 10.45 -0.34
CA GLN A 60 -2.38 11.59 0.44
C GLN A 60 -3.60 12.21 1.07
N THR A 61 -3.51 12.47 2.36
CA THR A 61 -4.60 13.10 3.11
C THR A 61 -4.05 14.17 4.03
N HIS A 62 -4.89 15.16 4.28
CA HIS A 62 -4.60 16.28 5.15
C HIS A 62 -5.91 16.75 5.79
N GLY A 63 -5.85 17.07 7.07
CA GLY A 63 -6.95 17.69 7.80
C GLY A 63 -6.44 18.67 8.85
N ASP A 64 -7.14 19.80 8.98
CA ASP A 64 -6.84 20.80 10.01
C ASP A 64 -7.17 20.30 11.43
N ASP A 65 -8.08 19.34 11.54
CA ASP A 65 -8.36 18.58 12.75
C ASP A 65 -7.75 17.18 12.64
N ALA A 66 -6.76 16.90 13.51
CA ALA A 66 -6.08 15.62 13.56
C ALA A 66 -7.04 14.43 13.83
N ALA A 67 -8.20 14.67 14.46
CA ALA A 67 -9.20 13.63 14.69
C ALA A 67 -9.83 13.13 13.38
N LEU A 68 -9.95 14.00 12.37
CA LEU A 68 -10.50 13.64 11.06
C LEU A 68 -9.56 12.72 10.28
N VAL A 69 -8.27 12.75 10.62
CA VAL A 69 -7.24 11.91 10.01
C VAL A 69 -6.84 10.71 10.87
N ALA A 70 -7.53 10.45 11.98
CA ALA A 70 -7.12 9.43 12.95
C ALA A 70 -7.61 8.01 12.62
N ASP A 71 -8.64 7.85 11.79
CA ASP A 71 -9.24 6.54 11.47
C ASP A 71 -8.51 5.85 10.31
N PRO A 72 -7.73 4.77 10.54
CA PRO A 72 -7.01 4.04 9.50
C PRO A 72 -7.90 3.53 8.34
N ALA A 73 -9.17 3.23 8.60
CA ALA A 73 -10.08 2.66 7.60
C ALA A 73 -10.36 3.65 6.45
N LEU A 74 -10.42 4.94 6.74
CA LEU A 74 -10.58 6.01 5.73
C LEU A 74 -9.42 6.09 4.74
N TYR A 75 -8.36 5.31 4.97
CA TYR A 75 -7.14 5.30 4.18
C TYR A 75 -6.89 3.96 3.52
N PHE A 76 -6.86 2.88 4.30
CA PHE A 76 -6.51 1.58 3.76
C PHE A 76 -7.63 1.01 2.88
N ASP A 77 -8.89 1.30 3.18
CA ASP A 77 -10.02 0.77 2.41
C ASP A 77 -10.06 1.33 0.98
N PRO A 78 -9.93 2.66 0.73
CA PRO A 78 -9.87 3.18 -0.64
C PRO A 78 -8.68 2.67 -1.46
N VAL A 79 -7.55 2.37 -0.81
CA VAL A 79 -6.41 1.77 -1.48
C VAL A 79 -6.76 0.34 -1.90
N ASP A 80 -7.34 -0.45 -1.01
CA ASP A 80 -7.72 -1.83 -1.34
C ASP A 80 -8.78 -1.87 -2.45
N ASP A 81 -9.76 -0.96 -2.42
CA ASP A 81 -10.73 -0.78 -3.51
C ASP A 81 -10.03 -0.46 -4.85
N ALA A 82 -9.01 0.40 -4.85
CA ALA A 82 -8.22 0.72 -6.04
C ALA A 82 -7.43 -0.49 -6.54
N MET A 83 -6.89 -1.31 -5.64
CA MET A 83 -6.19 -2.56 -5.97
C MET A 83 -7.12 -3.57 -6.64
N LEU A 84 -8.32 -3.77 -6.09
CA LEU A 84 -9.35 -4.64 -6.68
C LEU A 84 -9.82 -4.12 -8.04
N LEU A 85 -9.89 -2.79 -8.22
CA LEU A 85 -10.21 -2.19 -9.51
C LEU A 85 -9.11 -2.45 -10.55
N ILE A 86 -7.83 -2.33 -10.17
CA ILE A 86 -6.69 -2.67 -11.03
C ILE A 86 -6.75 -4.14 -11.46
N GLN A 87 -7.00 -5.06 -10.52
CA GLN A 87 -7.16 -6.48 -10.82
C GLN A 87 -8.27 -6.72 -11.85
N LYS A 88 -9.44 -6.10 -11.64
CA LYS A 88 -10.58 -6.24 -12.55
C LYS A 88 -10.27 -5.72 -13.95
N ASP A 89 -9.64 -4.54 -14.05
CA ASP A 89 -9.25 -3.95 -15.33
C ASP A 89 -8.23 -4.82 -16.08
N ALA A 90 -7.23 -5.35 -15.37
CA ALA A 90 -6.17 -6.19 -15.96
C ALA A 90 -6.66 -7.56 -16.43
N THR A 91 -7.80 -8.04 -15.93
CA THR A 91 -8.39 -9.36 -16.25
C THR A 91 -9.61 -9.29 -17.17
N SER A 92 -10.01 -8.09 -17.59
CA SER A 92 -11.09 -7.84 -18.57
C SER A 92 -10.59 -7.94 -20.01
#